data_AF-A0A5Q4GGW1-F1
#
_entry.id   AF-A0A5Q4GGW1-F1
#
_cell.length_a   1.000
_cell.length_b   1.000
_cell.length_c   1.000
_cell.angle_alpha   90.00
_cell.angle_beta   90.00
_cell.angle_gamma   90.00
#
_symmetry.space_group_name_H-M   'P 1'
#
loop_
_entity.id
_entity.type
_entity.pdbx_description
1 polymer ?
#
loop_
_entity_poly.entity_id
_entity_poly.type
_entity_poly.pdbx_seq_one_letter_code
_entity_poly.pdbx_strand_id
1 'polypeptide(L)'
;MLICKNLFAAGWLTINLPDELHQALKTAAARRKKTIGNLVQESLEAYGIKAAGDVEELVRRARLHSGLSEEEALDLAVAETRAHRV
;
A
#
# COMPACT_ATOMS: atom_id res chain seq x y z
N MET A 1 -8.90 -12.76 30.88
CA MET A 1 -9.82 -11.83 30.17
C MET A 1 -9.01 -11.19 29.05
N LEU A 2 -9.45 -11.40 27.81
CA LEU A 2 -8.84 -11.12 26.49
C LEU A 2 -7.72 -10.05 26.49
N ILE A 3 -6.47 -10.37 26.18
CA ILE A 3 -5.89 -10.48 24.82
C ILE A 3 -6.53 -9.50 23.81
N CYS A 4 -6.15 -8.22 23.85
CA CYS A 4 -6.14 -7.36 22.66
C CYS A 4 -4.73 -7.36 22.07
N LYS A 5 -4.34 -8.50 21.47
CA LYS A 5 -3.26 -8.58 20.51
C LYS A 5 -3.77 -7.93 19.21
N ASN A 6 -3.55 -6.62 19.04
CA ASN A 6 -3.44 -5.90 17.76
C ASN A 6 -3.58 -4.39 17.99
N LEU A 7 -2.51 -3.74 18.43
CA LEU A 7 -2.35 -2.32 18.13
C LEU A 7 -1.27 -2.21 17.05
N PHE A 8 -1.71 -2.46 15.82
CA PHE A 8 -0.95 -2.19 14.61
C PHE A 8 -0.38 -0.78 14.68
N ALA A 9 0.90 -0.64 14.34
CA ALA A 9 1.67 0.58 14.42
C ALA A 9 1.04 1.72 13.60
N ALA A 10 0.20 2.55 14.22
CA ALA A 10 -0.26 3.81 13.66
C ALA A 10 0.82 4.87 13.93
N GLY A 11 1.63 5.19 12.91
CA GLY A 11 2.62 6.27 12.97
C GLY A 11 1.96 7.63 12.74
N TRP A 12 2.43 8.67 13.45
CA TRP A 12 2.04 10.05 13.17
C TRP A 12 2.95 10.64 12.09
N LEU A 13 2.35 11.33 11.13
CA LEU A 13 3.06 12.02 10.05
C LEU A 13 2.75 13.52 10.16
N THR A 14 3.79 14.33 10.34
CA THR A 14 3.69 15.79 10.25
C THR A 14 4.15 16.22 8.87
N ILE A 15 3.24 16.83 8.10
CA ILE A 15 3.55 17.44 6.81
C ILE A 15 3.35 18.95 6.90
N ASN A 16 4.25 19.71 6.30
CA ASN A 16 4.04 21.14 6.11
C ASN A 16 3.35 21.36 4.76
N LEU A 17 2.21 22.03 4.77
CA LEU A 17 1.41 22.33 3.59
C LEU A 17 1.18 23.85 3.51
N PRO A 18 1.23 24.45 2.31
CA PRO A 18 0.72 25.80 2.12
C PRO A 18 -0.74 25.91 2.59
N ASP A 19 -1.10 27.05 3.18
CA ASP A 19 -2.43 27.27 3.78
C ASP A 19 -3.57 26.99 2.78
N GLU A 20 -3.39 27.37 1.52
CA GLU A 20 -4.36 27.13 0.44
C GLU A 20 -4.64 25.65 0.24
N LEU A 21 -3.58 24.83 0.21
CA LEU A 21 -3.70 23.37 0.07
C LEU A 21 -4.29 22.73 1.32
N HIS A 22 -3.96 23.24 2.51
CA HIS A 22 -4.56 22.77 3.74
C HIS A 22 -6.09 23.00 3.76
N GLN A 23 -6.56 24.17 3.31
CA GLN A 23 -8.00 24.46 3.20
C GLN A 23 -8.69 23.63 2.12
N ALA A 24 -8.03 23.43 0.98
CA ALA A 24 -8.54 22.57 -0.09
C ALA A 24 -8.71 21.11 0.41
N LEU A 25 -7.72 20.59 1.14
CA LEU A 25 -7.74 19.25 1.72
C LEU A 25 -8.86 19.11 2.76
N LYS A 26 -9.01 20.11 3.64
CA LYS A 26 -10.09 20.15 4.64
C LYS A 26 -11.47 20.13 3.98
N THR A 27 -11.64 20.90 2.90
CA THR A 27 -12.90 20.96 2.15
C THR A 27 -13.18 19.65 1.42
N ALA A 28 -12.17 19.02 0.80
CA ALA A 28 -12.30 17.74 0.14
C ALA A 28 -12.69 16.62 1.13
N ALA A 29 -12.09 16.61 2.32
CA ALA A 29 -12.41 15.67 3.39
C ALA A 29 -13.86 15.84 3.87
N ALA A 30 -14.29 17.09 4.10
CA ALA A 30 -15.67 17.40 4.48
C ALA A 30 -16.69 16.96 3.41
N ARG A 31 -16.42 17.26 2.13
CA ARG A 31 -17.28 16.85 0.99
C ARG A 31 -17.45 15.33 0.91
N ARG A 32 -16.38 14.57 1.20
CA ARG A 32 -16.39 13.09 1.16
C ARG A 32 -16.83 12.46 2.47
N LYS A 33 -17.13 13.24 3.51
CA LYS A 33 -17.46 12.77 4.87
C LYS A 33 -16.39 11.86 5.46
N LYS A 34 -15.11 12.20 5.24
CA LYS A 34 -13.94 11.45 5.75
C LYS A 34 -13.05 12.35 6.59
N THR A 35 -12.21 11.73 7.43
CA THR A 35 -11.11 12.46 8.08
C THR A 35 -10.03 12.80 7.05
N ILE A 36 -9.23 13.83 7.32
CA ILE A 36 -8.08 14.18 6.48
C ILE A 36 -7.11 12.99 6.41
N GLY A 37 -6.86 12.29 7.53
CA GLY A 37 -6.02 11.11 7.57
C GLY A 37 -6.48 10.00 6.62
N ASN A 38 -7.77 9.66 6.64
CA ASN A 38 -8.31 8.63 5.74
C ASN A 38 -8.23 9.06 4.27
N LEU A 39 -8.51 10.34 3.99
CA LEU A 39 -8.41 10.87 2.63
C LEU A 39 -6.97 10.81 2.10
N VAL A 40 -6.00 11.15 2.95
CA VAL A 40 -4.57 11.07 2.61
C VAL A 40 -4.15 9.62 2.43
N GLN A 41 -4.55 8.71 3.32
CA GLN A 41 -4.24 7.29 3.19
C GLN A 41 -4.76 6.72 1.85
N GLU A 42 -6.03 6.95 1.52
CA GLU A 42 -6.60 6.51 0.24
C GLU A 42 -5.88 7.10 -0.97
N SER A 43 -5.42 8.36 -0.85
CA SER A 43 -4.64 9.00 -1.90
C SER A 43 -3.27 8.33 -2.06
N LEU A 44 -2.58 8.03 -0.96
CA LEU A 44 -1.29 7.31 -0.98
C LEU A 44 -1.44 5.92 -1.60
N GLU A 45 -2.50 5.19 -1.25
CA GLU A 45 -2.83 3.89 -1.84
C GLU A 45 -3.10 4.01 -3.35
N ALA A 46 -3.83 5.05 -3.78
CA ALA A 46 -4.09 5.33 -5.19
C ALA A 46 -2.82 5.68 -5.98
N TYR A 47 -1.82 6.30 -5.34
CA TYR A 47 -0.48 6.52 -5.90
C TYR A 47 0.40 5.26 -5.88
N GLY A 48 -0.11 4.13 -5.38
CA GLY A 48 0.62 2.86 -5.30
C GLY A 48 1.57 2.75 -4.12
N ILE A 49 1.52 3.68 -3.17
CA ILE A 49 2.31 3.64 -1.94
C ILE A 49 1.61 2.69 -0.97
N LYS A 50 1.95 1.40 -1.06
CA LYS A 50 1.42 0.35 -0.19
C LYS A 50 2.35 0.08 0.97
N ALA A 51 1.80 -0.36 2.10
CA ALA A 51 2.61 -0.85 3.20
C ALA A 51 3.42 -2.06 2.72
N ALA A 52 4.69 -2.16 3.12
CA ALA A 52 5.59 -3.22 2.67
C ALA A 52 5.04 -4.65 2.88
N GLY A 53 4.15 -4.83 3.86
CA GLY A 53 3.46 -6.11 4.11
C GLY A 53 2.54 -6.58 2.98
N ASP A 54 2.07 -5.69 2.10
CA ASP A 54 1.18 -6.08 1.00
C ASP A 54 1.92 -6.75 -0.17
N VAL A 55 3.23 -6.55 -0.29
CA VAL A 55 4.01 -7.09 -1.42
C VAL A 55 4.14 -8.60 -1.29
N GLU A 56 4.50 -9.11 -0.11
CA GLU A 56 4.61 -10.55 0.13
C GLU A 56 3.27 -11.26 -0.04
N GLU A 57 2.19 -10.68 0.47
CA GLU A 57 0.84 -11.25 0.34
C GLU A 57 0.32 -11.19 -1.11
N LEU A 58 0.68 -10.14 -1.86
CA LEU A 58 0.40 -10.05 -3.29
C LEU A 58 1.15 -11.16 -4.06
N VAL A 59 2.44 -11.34 -3.79
CA VAL A 59 3.26 -12.38 -4.42
C VAL A 59 2.74 -13.78 -4.04
N ARG A 60 2.36 -13.99 -2.78
CA ARG A 60 1.78 -15.25 -2.31
C ARG A 60 0.49 -15.58 -3.04
N ARG A 61 -0.43 -14.61 -3.19
CA ARG A 61 -1.68 -14.78 -3.94
C ARG A 61 -1.42 -15.05 -5.42
N ALA A 62 -0.49 -14.32 -6.04
CA ALA A 62 -0.09 -14.56 -7.42
C ALA A 62 0.45 -15.99 -7.62
N ARG A 63 1.29 -16.48 -6.71
CA ARG A 63 1.79 -17.88 -6.73
C ARG A 63 0.68 -18.91 -6.59
N LEU A 64 -0.33 -18.66 -5.75
CA LEU A 64 -1.48 -19.59 -5.60
C LEU A 64 -2.35 -19.66 -6.86
N HIS A 65 -2.42 -18.59 -7.63
CA HIS A 65 -3.33 -18.48 -8.78
C HIS A 65 -2.63 -18.60 -10.14
N SER A 66 -1.30 -18.70 -10.19
CA SER A 66 -0.54 -18.69 -11.45
C SER A 66 -0.75 -19.97 -12.29
N GLY A 67 -1.09 -21.09 -11.65
CA GLY A 67 -1.20 -22.39 -12.32
C GLY A 67 0.14 -22.91 -12.86
N LEU A 68 1.25 -22.27 -12.51
CA LEU A 68 2.60 -22.66 -12.96
C LEU A 68 3.13 -23.79 -12.09
N SER A 69 3.81 -24.73 -12.72
CA SER A 69 4.70 -25.65 -12.02
C SER A 69 5.89 -24.90 -11.41
N GLU A 70 6.58 -25.54 -10.47
CA GLU A 70 7.75 -24.95 -9.81
C GLU A 70 8.87 -24.60 -10.80
N GLU A 71 9.07 -25.44 -11.82
CA GLU A 71 10.04 -25.23 -12.90
C GLU A 71 9.69 -24.00 -13.74
N GLU A 72 8.43 -23.90 -14.21
CA GLU A 72 7.96 -22.75 -14.99
C GLU A 72 8.00 -21.44 -14.20
N ALA A 73 7.68 -21.50 -12.90
CA ALA A 73 7.74 -20.34 -12.02
C ALA A 73 9.19 -19.86 -11.82
N LEU A 74 10.15 -20.78 -11.71
CA LEU A 74 11.56 -20.46 -11.55
C LEU A 74 12.15 -19.86 -12.83
N ASP A 75 11.83 -20.46 -13.99
CA ASP A 75 12.27 -19.96 -15.30
C ASP A 75 11.78 -18.54 -15.55
N LEU A 76 10.50 -18.27 -15.25
CA LEU A 76 9.91 -16.94 -15.35
C LEU A 76 10.62 -15.95 -14.42
N ALA A 77 10.87 -16.32 -13.16
CA ALA A 77 11.52 -15.44 -12.20
C ALA A 77 12.97 -15.07 -12.61
N VAL A 78 13.71 -16.03 -13.16
CA VAL A 78 15.07 -15.81 -13.67
C VAL A 78 15.05 -14.90 -14.91
N ALA A 79 14.11 -15.12 -15.83
CA ALA A 79 13.95 -14.28 -17.02
C ALA A 79 13.64 -12.82 -16.65
N GLU A 80 12.66 -12.59 -15.76
CA GLU A 80 12.27 -11.25 -15.29
C GLU A 80 13.40 -10.53 -14.53
N THR A 81 14.12 -11.25 -13.67
CA THR A 81 15.26 -10.70 -12.92
C THR A 81 16.39 -10.27 -13.86
N ARG A 82 16.66 -11.05 -14.92
CA ARG A 82 17.65 -10.70 -15.94
C ARG A 82 17.22 -9.50 -16.77
N ALA A 83 15.92 -9.37 -17.07
CA ALA A 83 15.40 -8.24 -17.85
C ALA A 83 15.50 -6.89 -17.10
N HIS A 84 15.43 -6.91 -15.77
CA HIS A 84 15.41 -5.70 -14.94
C HIS A 84 16.70 -5.43 -14.15
N ARG A 85 17.68 -6.34 -14.21
CA ARG A 85 19.05 -6.02 -13.75
C ARG A 85 19.79 -5.27 -14.86
N VAL A 86 19.89 -3.95 -14.67
CA VAL A 86 20.93 -3.10 -15.27
C VAL A 86 22.20 -3.14 -14.43
#